data_AF-A0A2T1BWW2-F1
#
_entry.id   AF-A0A2T1BWW2-F1
#
_cell.length_a   1.000
_cell.length_b   1.000
_cell.length_c   1.000
_cell.angle_alpha   90.00
_cell.angle_beta   90.00
_cell.angle_gamma   90.00
#
_symmetry.space_group_name_H-M   'P 1'
#
loop_
_entity.id
_entity.type
_entity.pdbx_description
1 polymer ?
#
loop_
_entity_poly.entity_id
_entity_poly.type
_entity_poly.pdbx_seq_one_letter_code
_entity_poly.pdbx_strand_id
1 'polypeptide(L)'
;MKSGKSLVELANTVDITLQSLGIELNSTIENLLEIYPESTIDNALASLKEAIAKGNLANPSGFLVRAIKNGWKPNPQHQKAVELAEFNEWFPKAKRAGVAIASMATESGILVCTPEQQWVKFADIRPKYRSK
;
A
#
# COMPACT_ATOMS: atom_id res chain seq x y z
N MET A 1 20.91 -5.86 -3.00
CA MET A 1 20.58 -7.27 -2.69
C MET A 1 19.06 -7.38 -2.68
N LYS A 2 18.49 -8.37 -3.38
CA LYS A 2 17.07 -8.43 -3.73
C LYS A 2 16.22 -8.75 -2.49
N SER A 3 15.56 -7.74 -1.89
CA SER A 3 14.46 -7.95 -0.94
C SER A 3 13.16 -7.98 -1.74
N GLY A 4 12.86 -9.13 -2.36
CA GLY A 4 11.49 -9.45 -2.76
C GLY A 4 10.89 -10.34 -1.68
N LYS A 5 9.62 -10.14 -1.33
CA LYS A 5 8.94 -11.05 -0.38
C LYS A 5 8.98 -12.47 -0.93
N SER A 6 9.14 -13.47 -0.04
CA SER A 6 8.92 -14.86 -0.45
C SER A 6 7.46 -15.05 -0.90
N LEU A 7 7.21 -16.05 -1.75
CA LEU A 7 5.84 -16.33 -2.23
C LEU A 7 4.84 -16.53 -1.08
N VAL A 8 5.28 -17.15 0.02
CA VAL A 8 4.47 -17.36 1.22
C VAL A 8 4.13 -16.03 1.91
N GLU A 9 5.11 -15.14 2.06
CA GLU A 9 4.89 -13.80 2.64
C GLU A 9 3.99 -12.94 1.75
N LEU A 10 4.14 -13.03 0.44
CA LEU A 10 3.29 -12.34 -0.52
C LEU A 10 1.84 -12.85 -0.44
N ALA A 11 1.64 -14.16 -0.48
CA ALA A 11 0.33 -14.78 -0.36
C ALA A 11 -0.37 -14.40 0.95
N ASN A 12 0.33 -14.47 2.08
CA ASN A 12 -0.21 -14.04 3.38
C ASN A 12 -0.59 -12.55 3.39
N THR A 13 0.25 -11.69 2.80
CA THR A 13 -0.03 -10.23 2.73
C THR A 13 -1.27 -9.95 1.87
N VAL A 14 -1.40 -10.66 0.74
CA VAL A 14 -2.54 -10.55 -0.15
C VAL A 14 -3.80 -11.04 0.56
N ASP A 15 -3.76 -12.21 1.20
CA ASP A 15 -4.89 -12.78 1.94
C ASP A 15 -5.41 -11.82 3.01
N ILE A 16 -4.53 -11.33 3.89
CA ILE A 16 -4.90 -10.33 4.92
C ILE A 16 -5.54 -9.08 4.28
N THR A 17 -4.98 -8.62 3.15
CA THR A 17 -5.53 -7.46 2.44
C THR A 17 -6.92 -7.74 1.88
N LEU A 18 -7.14 -8.91 1.27
CA LEU A 18 -8.44 -9.30 0.72
C LEU A 18 -9.48 -9.51 1.82
N GLN A 19 -9.12 -10.16 2.93
CA GLN A 19 -9.99 -10.33 4.08
C GLN A 19 -10.44 -8.98 4.66
N SER A 20 -9.54 -8.00 4.74
CA SER A 20 -9.90 -6.63 5.19
C SER A 20 -10.90 -5.91 4.27
N LEU A 21 -11.04 -6.38 3.03
CA LEU A 21 -11.97 -5.87 2.02
C LEU A 21 -13.21 -6.77 1.86
N GLY A 22 -13.35 -7.83 2.66
CA GLY A 22 -14.44 -8.81 2.56
C GLY A 22 -14.34 -9.72 1.32
N ILE A 23 -13.13 -9.93 0.80
CA ILE A 23 -12.86 -10.73 -0.39
C ILE A 23 -12.12 -12.00 0.02
N GLU A 24 -12.56 -13.15 -0.50
CA GLU A 24 -11.90 -14.42 -0.28
C GLU A 24 -10.77 -14.63 -1.30
N LEU A 25 -9.62 -15.12 -0.81
CA LEU A 25 -8.54 -15.60 -1.66
C LEU A 25 -8.99 -16.91 -2.33
N ASN A 26 -8.88 -16.99 -3.66
CA ASN A 26 -9.21 -18.20 -4.40
C ASN A 26 -8.02 -18.69 -5.23
N SER A 27 -8.10 -19.93 -5.69
CA SER A 27 -7.03 -20.59 -6.46
C SER A 27 -6.60 -19.84 -7.72
N THR A 28 -7.49 -19.05 -8.32
CA THR A 28 -7.09 -18.20 -9.47
C THR A 28 -6.17 -17.07 -9.03
N ILE A 29 -6.47 -16.43 -7.91
CA ILE A 29 -5.62 -15.35 -7.37
C ILE A 29 -4.29 -15.93 -6.91
N GLU A 30 -4.29 -17.07 -6.20
CA GLU A 30 -3.06 -17.76 -5.77
C GLU A 30 -2.13 -18.07 -6.94
N ASN A 31 -2.65 -18.66 -8.02
CA ASN A 31 -1.89 -18.91 -9.24
C ASN A 31 -1.30 -17.63 -9.85
N LEU A 32 -2.03 -16.51 -9.79
CA LEU A 32 -1.53 -15.23 -10.29
C LEU A 32 -0.38 -14.67 -9.43
N LEU A 33 -0.35 -14.94 -8.13
CA LEU A 33 0.75 -14.53 -7.25
C LEU A 33 2.07 -15.23 -7.58
N GLU A 34 2.00 -16.46 -8.11
CA GLU A 34 3.17 -17.22 -8.55
C GLU A 34 3.69 -16.75 -9.92
N ILE A 35 2.80 -16.30 -10.80
CA ILE A 35 3.12 -15.95 -12.18
C ILE A 35 3.61 -14.50 -12.31
N TYR A 36 2.99 -13.57 -11.58
CA TYR A 36 3.22 -12.14 -11.73
C TYR A 36 4.16 -11.59 -10.67
N PRO A 37 4.99 -10.57 -11.00
CA PRO A 37 5.90 -9.97 -10.03
C PRO A 37 5.12 -9.23 -8.94
N GLU A 38 5.71 -9.19 -7.73
CA GLU A 38 5.16 -8.50 -6.55
C GLU A 38 4.67 -7.07 -6.87
N SER A 39 5.44 -6.32 -7.65
CA SER A 39 5.07 -4.94 -8.03
C SER A 39 3.79 -4.86 -8.87
N THR A 40 3.49 -5.87 -9.70
CA THR A 40 2.23 -5.93 -10.45
C THR A 40 1.07 -6.26 -9.52
N ILE A 41 1.28 -7.17 -8.55
CA ILE A 41 0.28 -7.51 -7.55
C ILE A 41 -0.06 -6.30 -6.67
N ASP A 42 0.95 -5.59 -6.18
CA ASP A 42 0.78 -4.39 -5.35
C ASP A 42 0.00 -3.30 -6.10
N ASN A 43 0.33 -3.05 -7.38
CA ASN A 43 -0.39 -2.09 -8.22
C ASN A 43 -1.85 -2.51 -8.46
N ALA A 44 -2.11 -3.80 -8.66
CA ALA A 44 -3.45 -4.32 -8.84
C ALA A 44 -4.29 -4.19 -7.56
N LEU A 45 -3.70 -4.49 -6.39
CA LEU A 45 -4.35 -4.30 -5.08
C LEU A 45 -4.65 -2.82 -4.81
N ALA A 46 -3.72 -1.93 -5.14
CA ALA A 46 -3.94 -0.49 -5.02
C ALA A 46 -5.08 0.00 -5.92
N SER A 47 -5.16 -0.51 -7.14
CA SER A 47 -6.25 -0.21 -8.08
C SER A 47 -7.60 -0.76 -7.59
N LEU A 48 -7.60 -1.94 -6.97
CA LEU A 48 -8.79 -2.53 -6.36
C LEU A 48 -9.33 -1.66 -5.21
N LYS A 49 -8.44 -1.23 -4.30
CA LYS A 49 -8.81 -0.33 -3.19
C LYS A 49 -9.41 0.98 -3.69
N GLU A 50 -8.81 1.56 -4.73
CA GLU A 50 -9.35 2.76 -5.39
C GLU A 50 -10.75 2.52 -5.96
N ALA A 51 -10.96 1.40 -6.67
CA ALA A 51 -12.25 1.06 -7.27
C ALA A 51 -13.34 0.82 -6.22
N ILE A 52 -13.00 0.18 -5.11
CA ILE A 52 -13.89 -0.01 -3.96
C ILE A 52 -14.25 1.34 -3.32
N ALA A 53 -13.26 2.21 -3.10
CA ALA A 53 -13.49 3.54 -2.51
C ALA A 53 -14.41 4.43 -3.38
N LYS A 54 -14.42 4.21 -4.70
CA LYS A 54 -15.33 4.88 -5.64
C LYS A 54 -16.76 4.32 -5.64
N GLY A 55 -17.01 3.22 -4.92
CA GLY A 55 -18.36 2.75 -4.58
C GLY A 55 -19.11 1.97 -5.67
N ASN A 56 -18.45 1.45 -6.71
CA ASN A 56 -19.15 0.77 -7.82
C ASN A 56 -18.46 -0.51 -8.29
N LEU A 57 -18.16 -1.42 -7.36
CA LEU A 57 -17.48 -2.67 -7.68
C LEU A 57 -18.31 -3.92 -7.32
N ALA A 58 -19.07 -4.42 -8.30
CA ALA A 58 -19.93 -5.59 -8.12
C ALA A 58 -19.16 -6.92 -8.00
N ASN A 59 -17.97 -7.03 -8.60
CA ASN A 59 -17.15 -8.25 -8.54
C ASN A 59 -15.67 -7.92 -8.24
N PRO A 60 -15.31 -7.72 -6.96
CA PRO A 60 -13.96 -7.37 -6.54
C PRO A 60 -12.89 -8.41 -6.91
N SER A 61 -13.18 -9.71 -6.76
CA SER A 61 -12.23 -10.78 -7.12
C SER A 61 -11.96 -10.81 -8.62
N GLY A 62 -13.00 -10.70 -9.44
CA GLY A 62 -12.87 -10.63 -10.90
C GLY A 62 -12.14 -9.36 -11.38
N PHE A 63 -12.33 -8.24 -10.66
CA PHE A 63 -11.58 -7.02 -10.92
C PHE A 63 -10.10 -7.20 -10.63
N LEU A 64 -9.74 -7.79 -9.47
CA LEU A 64 -8.35 -8.02 -9.12
C LEU A 64 -7.63 -8.92 -10.15
N VAL A 65 -8.28 -10.01 -10.56
CA VAL A 65 -7.75 -10.90 -11.61
C VAL A 65 -7.49 -10.12 -12.91
N ARG A 66 -8.41 -9.25 -13.32
CA ARG A 66 -8.24 -8.40 -14.51
C ARG A 66 -7.13 -7.37 -14.31
N ALA A 67 -7.05 -6.75 -13.15
CA ALA A 67 -6.04 -5.74 -12.84
C ALA A 67 -4.62 -6.34 -12.88
N ILE A 68 -4.43 -7.55 -12.32
CA ILE A 68 -3.16 -8.28 -12.38
C ILE A 68 -2.80 -8.61 -13.83
N LYS A 69 -3.72 -9.27 -14.56
CA LYS A 69 -3.45 -9.74 -15.93
C LYS A 69 -3.14 -8.61 -16.91
N ASN A 70 -3.78 -7.45 -16.74
CA ASN A 70 -3.60 -6.29 -17.61
C ASN A 70 -2.54 -5.31 -17.09
N GLY A 71 -1.89 -5.58 -15.95
CA GLY A 71 -0.89 -4.70 -15.36
C GLY A 71 -1.42 -3.30 -15.02
N TRP A 72 -2.65 -3.22 -14.51
CA TRP A 72 -3.27 -1.94 -14.14
C TRP A 72 -2.47 -1.25 -13.03
N LYS A 73 -2.40 0.08 -13.13
CA LYS A 73 -1.76 0.95 -12.15
C LYS A 73 -2.81 1.85 -11.51
N PRO A 74 -2.69 2.12 -10.21
CA PRO A 74 -3.62 3.03 -9.54
C PRO A 74 -3.47 4.45 -10.07
N ASN A 75 -4.52 5.25 -9.94
CA ASN A 75 -4.48 6.64 -10.33
C ASN A 75 -3.47 7.41 -9.46
N PRO A 76 -2.47 8.10 -10.05
CA PRO A 76 -1.44 8.82 -9.29
C PRO A 76 -2.00 9.90 -8.35
N GLN A 77 -3.08 10.59 -8.74
CA GLN A 77 -3.72 11.58 -7.89
C GLN A 77 -4.43 10.94 -6.70
N HIS A 78 -5.07 9.78 -6.91
CA HIS A 78 -5.67 9.02 -5.81
C HIS A 78 -4.60 8.52 -4.84
N GLN A 79 -3.47 8.02 -5.34
CA GLN A 79 -2.34 7.60 -4.52
C GLN A 79 -1.80 8.73 -3.63
N LYS A 80 -1.62 9.94 -4.19
CA LYS A 80 -1.21 11.12 -3.41
C LYS A 80 -2.23 11.50 -2.34
N ALA A 81 -3.52 11.41 -2.63
CA ALA A 81 -4.58 11.71 -1.67
C ALA A 81 -4.59 10.69 -0.51
N VAL A 82 -4.40 9.41 -0.81
CA VAL A 82 -4.28 8.35 0.21
C VAL A 82 -3.04 8.56 1.07
N GLU A 83 -1.87 8.80 0.47
CA GLU A 83 -0.62 9.07 1.21
C GLU A 83 -0.76 10.27 2.15
N LEU A 84 -1.39 11.35 1.67
CA LEU A 84 -1.62 12.55 2.47
C LEU A 84 -2.58 12.30 3.64
N ALA A 85 -3.66 11.53 3.41
CA ALA A 85 -4.60 11.18 4.47
C ALA A 85 -3.91 10.37 5.58
N GLU A 86 -3.17 9.32 5.21
CA GLU A 86 -2.41 8.51 6.17
C GLU A 86 -1.35 9.34 6.91
N PHE A 87 -0.67 10.25 6.20
CA PHE A 87 0.29 11.16 6.81
C PHE A 87 -0.36 12.06 7.85
N ASN A 88 -1.51 12.65 7.54
CA ASN A 88 -2.24 13.53 8.45
C ASN A 88 -2.69 12.81 9.73
N GLU A 89 -3.02 11.52 9.64
CA GLU A 89 -3.36 10.71 10.82
C GLU A 89 -2.12 10.31 11.64
N TRP A 90 -1.01 10.00 10.96
CA TRP A 90 0.22 9.50 11.58
C TRP A 90 1.06 10.61 12.22
N PHE A 91 1.29 11.70 11.50
CA PHE A 91 2.28 12.72 11.86
C PHE A 91 2.04 13.37 13.24
N PRO A 92 0.81 13.74 13.64
CA PRO A 92 0.56 14.28 14.98
C PRO A 92 0.89 13.29 16.11
N LYS A 93 0.69 11.98 15.88
CA LYS A 93 1.02 10.93 16.84
C LYS A 93 2.54 10.74 16.91
N ALA A 94 3.19 10.66 15.75
CA ALA A 94 4.63 10.53 15.63
C ALA A 94 5.38 11.72 16.26
N LYS A 95 4.88 12.94 16.05
CA LYS A 95 5.46 14.15 16.63
C LYS A 95 5.37 14.16 18.16
N ARG A 96 4.22 13.80 18.72
CA ARG A 96 4.05 13.67 20.18
C ARG A 96 4.91 12.56 20.79
N ALA A 97 5.12 11.47 20.05
CA ALA A 97 5.98 10.36 20.46
C ALA A 97 7.48 10.66 20.28
N GLY A 98 7.85 11.84 19.74
CA GLY A 98 9.25 12.19 19.46
C GLY A 98 9.86 11.38 18.31
N VAL A 99 9.05 10.78 17.44
CA VAL A 99 9.50 10.01 16.26
C VAL A 99 9.72 10.90 15.03
N ALA A 100 9.02 12.03 14.98
CA ALA A 100 9.12 12.99 13.88
C ALA A 100 9.20 14.41 14.46
N ILE A 101 10.10 15.23 13.92
CA ILE A 101 10.27 16.63 14.37
C ILE A 101 9.58 17.59 13.39
N ALA A 102 9.76 17.33 12.10
CA ALA A 102 9.26 18.17 11.02
C ALA A 102 8.87 17.33 9.79
N SER A 103 8.19 17.96 8.84
CA SER A 103 7.82 17.35 7.56
C SER A 103 7.90 18.38 6.44
N MET A 104 8.10 17.91 5.21
CA MET A 104 8.00 18.75 4.01
C MET A 104 7.39 17.97 2.84
N ALA A 105 6.59 18.63 2.02
CA ALA A 105 6.10 18.09 0.76
C ALA A 105 7.15 18.30 -0.35
N THR A 106 7.33 17.30 -1.20
CA THR A 106 8.22 17.34 -2.36
C THR A 106 7.52 16.78 -3.59
N GLU A 107 8.10 16.93 -4.78
CA GLU A 107 7.59 16.31 -6.01
C GLU A 107 7.50 14.78 -5.90
N SER A 108 8.39 14.18 -5.11
CA SER A 108 8.52 12.73 -4.91
C SER A 108 7.73 12.19 -3.71
N GLY A 109 6.87 13.01 -3.09
CA GLY A 109 6.08 12.64 -1.92
C GLY A 109 6.45 13.42 -0.66
N ILE A 110 6.05 12.90 0.50
CA ILE A 110 6.23 13.57 1.80
C ILE A 110 7.54 13.08 2.45
N LEU A 111 8.39 14.03 2.87
CA LEU A 111 9.57 13.75 3.70
C LEU A 111 9.29 14.08 5.16
N VAL A 112 9.88 13.30 6.05
CA VAL A 112 9.80 13.44 7.51
C VAL A 112 11.21 13.56 8.07
N CYS A 113 11.41 14.53 8.95
CA CYS A 113 12.66 14.71 9.69
C CYS A 113 12.60 13.92 11.00
N THR A 114 13.54 12.99 11.20
CA THR A 114 13.67 12.17 12.41
C THR A 114 14.44 12.90 13.52
N PRO A 115 14.46 12.38 14.76
CA PRO A 115 15.26 12.92 15.86
C PRO A 115 16.75 12.99 15.58
N GLU A 116 17.24 12.09 14.75
CA GLU A 116 18.62 12.02 14.28
C GLU A 116 18.92 13.07 13.18
N GLN A 117 17.98 14.00 12.92
CA GLN A 117 18.04 15.03 11.88
C GLN A 117 18.16 14.46 10.46
N GLN A 118 17.61 13.27 10.23
CA GLN A 118 17.60 12.66 8.92
C GLN A 118 16.25 12.89 8.23
N TRP A 119 16.30 13.27 6.95
CA TRP A 119 15.12 13.37 6.10
C TRP A 119 14.87 12.03 5.40
N VAL A 120 13.77 11.39 5.75
CA VAL A 120 13.35 10.09 5.19
C VAL A 120 11.96 10.19 4.57
N LYS A 121 11.66 9.37 3.57
CA LYS A 121 10.31 9.36 2.98
C LYS A 121 9.30 8.83 3.98
N PHE A 122 8.11 9.44 3.99
CA PHE A 122 7.00 8.98 4.83
C PHE A 122 6.69 7.50 4.60
N ALA A 123 6.68 7.05 3.33
CA ALA A 123 6.45 5.66 2.97
C ALA A 123 7.43 4.67 3.63
N ASP A 124 8.68 5.08 3.88
CA ASP A 124 9.73 4.23 4.47
C ASP A 124 9.68 4.19 6.00
N ILE A 125 9.23 5.28 6.63
CA ILE A 125 9.18 5.39 8.09
C ILE A 125 7.84 4.93 8.67
N ARG A 126 6.73 5.05 7.94
CA ARG A 126 5.39 4.63 8.38
C ARG A 126 5.33 3.19 8.92
N PRO A 127 5.93 2.16 8.28
CA PRO A 127 5.83 0.77 8.75
C PRO A 127 6.50 0.55 10.10
N LYS A 128 7.55 1.32 10.42
CA LYS A 128 8.32 1.18 11.67
C LYS A 128 7.54 1.59 12.92
N TYR A 129 6.42 2.30 12.75
CA TYR A 129 5.66 2.90 13.84
C TYR A 129 4.15 2.63 13.74
N ARG A 130 3.72 1.58 13.04
CA ARG A 130 2.37 1.02 13.29
C ARG A 130 2.38 0.47 14.72
N SER A 131 1.73 1.18 15.64
CA SER A 131 1.60 0.77 17.04
C SER A 131 1.18 -0.70 17.15
N LYS A 132 1.86 -1.42 18.06
CA LYS A 132 1.31 -2.60 18.74
C LYS A 132 -0.01 -2.25 19.41
#